data_AF-A0A1I8B188-F1
#
_entry.id   AF-A0A1I8B188-F1
#
_cell.length_a   1.000
_cell.length_b   1.000
_cell.length_c   1.000
_cell.angle_alpha   90.00
_cell.angle_beta   90.00
_cell.angle_gamma   90.00
#
_symmetry.space_group_name_H-M   'P 1'
#
loop_
_entity.id
_entity.type
_entity.pdbx_description
1 polymer ?
#
loop_
_entity_poly.entity_id
_entity_poly.type
_entity_poly.pdbx_seq_one_letter_code
_entity_poly.pdbx_strand_id
1 'polypeptide(L)'
;MATPGGDKTRDQLAFELVEEHHRESTALIDDYSKINEELEEELNWKENWLKNKDPKLASELEAAFLAKSKASTEKTTGVVEGCVCVVCGDRASVKHYGGFFRRSIQSSVVYKCDNNGQCVIELGTRNNCQKCRLDKCRQMGMQESKVRVQKRKCNMELQGEKKEKKEDSDQ
;
A
#
# COMPACT_ATOMS: atom_id res chain seq x y z
N MET A 1 -61.95 -33.13 -15.43
CA MET A 1 -61.34 -33.34 -14.10
C MET A 1 -60.67 -32.04 -13.71
N ALA A 2 -61.22 -31.29 -12.75
CA ALA A 2 -60.70 -29.99 -12.36
C ALA A 2 -59.55 -30.16 -11.35
N THR A 3 -58.39 -29.57 -11.63
CA THR A 3 -57.27 -29.45 -10.69
C THR A 3 -57.52 -28.26 -9.75
N PRO A 4 -57.35 -28.36 -8.42
CA PRO A 4 -57.46 -27.21 -7.54
C PRO A 4 -56.13 -26.46 -7.55
N GLY A 5 -56.01 -25.45 -8.41
CA GLY A 5 -54.97 -24.42 -8.28
C GLY A 5 -55.43 -23.41 -7.24
N GLY A 6 -55.08 -23.62 -5.98
CA GLY A 6 -55.40 -22.67 -4.92
C GLY A 6 -54.51 -21.43 -5.05
N ASP A 7 -55.06 -20.35 -5.59
CA ASP A 7 -54.40 -19.04 -5.59
C ASP A 7 -54.19 -18.59 -4.14
N LYS A 8 -52.91 -18.38 -3.76
CA LYS A 8 -52.56 -17.89 -2.42
C LYS A 8 -53.25 -16.55 -2.20
N THR A 9 -53.95 -16.42 -1.08
CA THR A 9 -54.60 -15.15 -0.72
C THR A 9 -53.57 -14.06 -0.47
N ARG A 10 -53.96 -12.79 -0.64
CA ARG A 10 -53.07 -11.64 -0.41
C ARG A 10 -52.42 -11.67 0.97
N ASP A 11 -53.17 -12.14 1.98
CA ASP A 11 -52.67 -12.23 3.35
C ASP A 11 -51.67 -13.39 3.54
N GLN A 12 -51.84 -14.49 2.81
CA GLN A 12 -50.84 -15.58 2.77
C GLN A 12 -49.54 -15.14 2.10
N LEU A 13 -49.63 -14.37 1.01
CA LEU A 13 -48.44 -13.80 0.34
C LEU A 13 -47.73 -12.77 1.23
N ALA A 14 -48.48 -11.95 1.96
CA ALA A 14 -47.90 -10.99 2.91
C ALA A 14 -47.17 -11.69 4.06
N PHE A 15 -47.72 -12.78 4.58
CA PHE A 15 -47.07 -13.57 5.64
C PHE A 15 -45.77 -14.24 5.15
N GLU A 16 -45.79 -14.84 3.96
CA GLU A 16 -44.61 -15.46 3.34
C GLU A 16 -43.49 -14.43 3.09
N LEU A 17 -43.83 -13.22 2.64
CA LEU A 17 -42.87 -12.12 2.48
C LEU A 17 -42.24 -11.69 3.82
N VAL A 18 -43.04 -11.65 4.90
CA VAL A 18 -42.55 -11.31 6.24
C VAL A 18 -41.64 -12.42 6.79
N GLU A 19 -41.98 -13.69 6.58
CA GLU A 19 -41.12 -14.82 6.95
C GLU A 19 -39.80 -14.84 6.16
N GLU A 20 -39.85 -14.53 4.86
CA GLU A 20 -38.67 -14.41 4.01
C GLU A 20 -37.76 -13.29 4.51
N HIS A 21 -38.30 -12.10 4.75
CA HIS A 21 -37.54 -10.97 5.29
C HIS A 21 -36.97 -11.25 6.69
N HIS A 22 -37.71 -11.98 7.55
CA HIS A 22 -37.21 -12.40 8.85
C HIS A 22 -36.03 -13.36 8.70
N ARG A 23 -36.11 -14.33 7.80
CA ARG A 23 -35.05 -15.30 7.51
C ARG A 23 -33.78 -14.63 6.99
N GLU A 24 -33.91 -13.70 6.05
CA GLU A 24 -32.78 -12.92 5.52
C GLU A 24 -32.12 -12.08 6.61
N SER A 25 -32.93 -11.46 7.47
CA SER A 25 -32.44 -10.66 8.60
C SER A 25 -31.68 -11.51 9.62
N THR A 26 -32.18 -12.71 9.95
CA THR A 26 -31.49 -13.63 10.87
C THR A 26 -30.18 -14.18 10.28
N ALA A 27 -30.15 -14.48 8.97
CA ALA A 27 -28.95 -14.96 8.30
C ALA A 27 -27.82 -13.91 8.32
N LEU A 28 -28.14 -12.63 8.12
CA LEU A 28 -27.16 -11.55 8.22
C LEU A 28 -26.60 -11.36 9.63
N ILE A 29 -27.43 -11.54 10.67
CA ILE A 29 -26.99 -11.47 12.07
C ILE A 29 -26.06 -12.64 12.40
N ASP A 30 -26.37 -13.84 11.90
CA ASP A 30 -25.54 -15.03 12.09
C ASP A 30 -24.20 -14.90 11.35
N ASP A 31 -24.20 -14.38 10.11
CA ASP A 31 -22.99 -14.12 9.34
C ASP A 31 -22.11 -13.06 10.01
N TYR A 32 -22.71 -11.98 10.53
CA TYR A 32 -21.99 -10.96 11.30
C TYR A 32 -21.38 -11.53 12.59
N SER A 33 -22.09 -12.41 13.28
CA SER A 33 -21.61 -13.03 14.53
C SER A 33 -20.40 -13.94 14.28
N LYS A 34 -20.40 -14.72 13.18
CA LYS A 34 -19.25 -15.55 12.79
C LYS A 34 -18.02 -14.71 12.44
N ILE A 35 -18.22 -13.62 11.70
CA ILE A 35 -17.12 -12.70 11.36
C ILE A 35 -16.49 -12.13 12.62
N ASN A 36 -17.30 -11.73 13.60
CA ASN A 36 -16.78 -11.22 14.88
C ASN A 36 -16.03 -12.30 15.68
N GLU A 37 -16.49 -13.55 15.69
CA GLU A 37 -15.80 -14.67 16.37
C GLU A 37 -14.42 -14.95 15.74
N GLU A 38 -14.31 -14.99 14.40
CA GLU A 38 -13.04 -15.14 13.68
C GLU A 38 -12.05 -13.98 13.97
N LEU A 39 -12.57 -12.75 14.05
CA LEU A 39 -11.78 -11.57 14.40
C LEU A 39 -11.27 -11.62 15.85
N GLU A 40 -12.08 -12.12 16.79
CA GLU A 40 -11.68 -12.33 18.17
C GLU A 40 -10.59 -13.40 18.30
N GLU A 41 -10.67 -14.49 17.52
CA GLU A 41 -9.62 -15.51 17.45
C GLU A 41 -8.30 -14.96 16.89
N GLU A 42 -8.34 -14.13 15.83
CA GLU A 42 -7.14 -13.48 15.30
C GLU A 42 -6.47 -12.53 16.31
N LEU A 43 -7.27 -11.77 17.05
CA LEU A 43 -6.76 -10.86 18.08
C LEU A 43 -6.14 -11.65 19.24
N ASN A 44 -6.80 -12.72 19.68
CA ASN A 44 -6.28 -13.61 20.71
C ASN A 44 -4.97 -14.28 20.28
N TRP A 45 -4.85 -14.72 19.02
CA TRP A 45 -3.60 -15.23 18.47
C TRP A 45 -2.48 -14.18 18.50
N LYS A 46 -2.76 -12.94 18.09
CA LYS A 46 -1.77 -11.84 18.10
C LYS A 46 -1.29 -11.52 19.51
N GLU A 47 -2.21 -11.45 20.48
CA GLU A 47 -1.85 -11.23 21.87
C GLU A 47 -1.03 -12.37 22.46
N ASN A 48 -1.42 -13.63 22.20
CA ASN A 48 -0.72 -14.81 22.69
C ASN A 48 0.69 -14.91 22.08
N TRP A 49 0.83 -14.62 20.79
CA TRP A 49 2.13 -14.53 20.11
C TRP A 49 3.03 -13.46 20.74
N LEU A 50 2.49 -12.30 21.12
CA LEU A 50 3.27 -11.23 21.76
C LEU A 50 3.71 -11.60 23.18
N LYS A 51 2.82 -12.28 23.94
CA LYS A 51 3.07 -12.75 25.32
C LYS A 51 4.09 -13.90 25.37
N ASN A 52 4.09 -14.78 24.37
CA ASN A 52 5.00 -15.92 24.25
C ASN A 52 6.13 -15.70 23.23
N LYS A 53 6.38 -14.44 22.85
CA LYS A 53 7.48 -14.08 21.95
C LYS A 53 8.79 -14.39 22.67
N ASP A 54 9.43 -15.49 22.29
CA ASP A 54 10.73 -15.88 22.86
C ASP A 54 11.72 -14.71 22.67
N PRO A 55 12.19 -14.09 23.76
CA PRO A 55 13.05 -12.91 23.70
C PRO A 55 14.38 -13.22 23.02
N LYS A 56 14.81 -14.49 23.05
CA LYS A 56 16.03 -14.95 22.39
C LYS A 56 15.83 -15.03 20.88
N LEU A 57 14.71 -15.58 20.41
CA LEU A 57 14.37 -15.62 18.99
C LEU A 57 14.15 -14.20 18.42
N ALA A 58 13.54 -13.31 19.20
CA ALA A 58 13.36 -11.91 18.83
C ALA A 58 14.72 -11.19 18.65
N SER A 59 15.64 -11.37 19.60
CA SER A 59 16.98 -10.80 19.54
C SER A 59 17.83 -11.41 18.42
N GLU A 60 17.69 -12.70 18.14
CA GLU A 60 18.39 -13.37 17.04
C GLU A 60 17.89 -12.88 15.68
N LEU A 61 16.58 -12.66 15.53
CA LEU A 61 16.00 -12.11 14.29
C LEU A 61 16.39 -10.65 14.08
N GLU A 62 16.43 -9.85 15.15
CA GLU A 62 16.85 -8.44 15.11
C GLU A 62 18.36 -8.32 14.85
N ALA A 63 19.18 -9.20 15.44
CA ALA A 63 20.61 -9.31 15.15
C ALA A 63 20.86 -9.79 13.71
N ALA A 64 20.08 -10.75 13.21
CA ALA A 64 20.14 -11.22 11.82
C ALA A 64 19.74 -10.11 10.83
N PHE A 65 18.73 -9.31 11.16
CA PHE A 65 18.32 -8.15 10.38
C PHE A 65 19.43 -7.08 10.35
N LEU A 66 20.03 -6.77 11.50
CA LEU A 66 21.12 -5.80 11.59
C LEU A 66 22.40 -6.30 10.89
N ALA A 67 22.72 -7.59 10.97
CA ALA A 67 23.82 -8.21 10.25
C ALA A 67 23.60 -8.13 8.73
N LYS A 68 22.38 -8.38 8.26
CA LYS A 68 22.00 -8.25 6.84
C LYS A 68 22.01 -6.79 6.37
N SER A 69 21.66 -5.85 7.25
CA SER A 69 21.75 -4.41 6.99
C SER A 69 23.22 -3.93 6.89
N LYS A 70 24.14 -4.50 7.67
CA LYS A 70 25.58 -4.15 7.64
C LYS A 70 26.32 -4.74 6.43
N ALA A 71 25.90 -5.91 5.94
CA ALA A 71 26.40 -6.47 4.69
C ALA A 71 25.99 -5.64 3.44
N SER A 72 24.97 -4.78 3.56
CA SER A 72 24.42 -4.02 2.43
C SER A 72 25.08 -2.65 2.20
N THR A 73 26.04 -2.22 3.02
CA THR A 73 26.66 -0.88 2.92
C THR A 73 27.85 -0.77 1.96
N GLU A 74 28.27 -1.85 1.31
CA GLU A 74 29.36 -1.81 0.32
C GLU A 74 28.81 -1.91 -1.12
N LYS A 75 28.65 -0.74 -1.75
CA LYS A 75 28.55 -0.49 -3.20
C LYS A 75 27.81 -1.56 -4.04
N THR A 76 26.47 -1.48 -4.08
CA THR A 76 25.73 -1.73 -5.33
C THR A 76 24.46 -0.87 -5.34
N THR A 77 24.05 -0.46 -6.53
CA THR A 77 22.83 0.31 -6.79
C THR A 77 21.62 -0.32 -6.10
N GLY A 78 21.04 0.39 -5.12
CA GLY A 78 19.85 -0.03 -4.37
C GLY A 78 18.66 -0.38 -5.29
N VAL A 79 18.63 -1.63 -5.72
CA VAL A 79 17.44 -2.35 -6.16
C VAL A 79 16.93 -3.00 -4.89
N VAL A 80 15.78 -2.54 -4.41
CA VAL A 80 15.06 -3.27 -3.37
C VAL A 80 14.56 -4.54 -4.05
N GLU A 81 15.12 -5.69 -3.69
CA GLU A 81 14.69 -6.99 -4.23
C GLU A 81 13.19 -7.14 -3.99
N GLY A 82 12.40 -7.19 -5.06
CA GLY A 82 10.93 -7.30 -4.99
C GLY A 82 10.13 -6.02 -5.26
N CYS A 83 10.74 -4.83 -5.35
CA CYS A 83 9.99 -3.62 -5.70
C CYS A 83 9.83 -3.47 -7.22
N VAL A 84 8.60 -3.51 -7.71
CA VAL A 84 8.24 -3.26 -9.12
C VAL A 84 7.53 -1.91 -9.25
N CYS A 85 7.82 -1.16 -10.29
CA CYS A 85 7.20 0.12 -10.58
C CYS A 85 5.74 -0.07 -11.00
N VAL A 86 4.81 0.48 -10.23
CA VAL A 86 3.37 0.40 -10.52
C VAL A 86 2.96 1.10 -11.83
N VAL A 87 3.80 1.97 -12.39
CA VAL A 87 3.50 2.70 -13.64
C VAL A 87 3.88 1.89 -14.88
N CYS A 88 5.06 1.27 -14.90
CA CYS A 88 5.61 0.61 -16.08
C CYS A 88 6.12 -0.82 -15.88
N GLY A 89 5.98 -1.40 -14.69
CA GLY A 89 6.39 -2.77 -14.40
C GLY A 89 7.90 -3.00 -14.32
N ASP A 90 8.71 -1.94 -14.31
CA ASP A 90 10.17 -2.09 -14.18
C ASP A 90 10.58 -2.49 -12.76
N ARG A 91 11.73 -3.15 -12.62
CA ARG A 91 12.35 -3.32 -11.31
C ARG A 91 12.73 -1.93 -10.76
N ALA A 92 12.03 -1.51 -9.72
CA ALA A 92 12.15 -0.18 -9.16
C ALA A 92 13.39 -0.10 -8.26
N SER A 93 14.45 0.52 -8.76
CA SER A 93 15.43 1.13 -7.87
C SER A 93 14.80 2.34 -7.16
N VAL A 94 15.37 2.78 -6.03
CA VAL A 94 14.99 4.06 -5.37
C VAL A 94 14.99 5.24 -6.36
N LYS A 95 15.84 5.18 -7.40
CA LYS A 95 15.89 6.16 -8.50
C LYS A 95 14.70 6.07 -9.47
N HIS A 96 14.07 4.91 -9.59
CA HIS A 96 12.93 4.68 -10.49
C HIS A 96 11.65 5.35 -9.97
N TYR A 97 11.40 5.30 -8.65
CA TYR A 97 10.20 5.87 -8.03
C TYR A 97 10.15 7.41 -8.03
N GLY A 98 11.25 8.08 -8.41
CA GLY A 98 11.31 9.53 -8.48
C GLY A 98 12.07 10.11 -9.67
N GLY A 99 12.78 9.34 -10.49
CA GLY A 99 13.66 9.89 -11.52
C GLY A 99 12.90 10.59 -12.65
N PHE A 100 11.97 9.89 -13.29
CA PHE A 100 11.17 10.45 -14.40
C PHE A 100 10.20 11.50 -13.89
N PHE A 101 9.37 11.16 -12.91
CA PHE A 101 8.35 12.05 -12.37
C PHE A 101 8.95 13.37 -11.85
N ARG A 102 10.01 13.34 -11.04
CA ARG A 102 10.62 14.59 -10.53
C ARG A 102 11.16 15.48 -11.65
N ARG A 103 11.80 14.90 -12.68
CA ARG A 103 12.27 15.68 -13.84
C ARG A 103 11.13 16.30 -14.62
N SER A 104 10.04 15.55 -14.79
CA SER A 104 8.85 16.00 -15.51
C SER A 104 8.10 17.13 -14.78
N ILE A 105 8.06 17.11 -13.44
CA ILE A 105 7.42 18.18 -12.65
C ILE A 105 8.29 19.43 -12.54
N GLN A 106 9.62 19.29 -12.44
CA GLN A 106 10.54 20.43 -12.33
C GLN A 106 10.84 21.11 -13.66
N SER A 107 10.58 20.43 -14.77
CA SER A 107 10.82 20.95 -16.12
C SER A 107 9.62 21.78 -16.59
N SER A 108 9.86 22.87 -17.30
CA SER A 108 8.83 23.64 -18.01
C SER A 108 8.41 23.00 -19.35
N VAL A 109 8.90 21.79 -19.65
CA VAL A 109 8.57 21.09 -20.90
C VAL A 109 7.15 20.54 -20.85
N VAL A 110 6.32 20.98 -21.79
CA VAL A 110 4.98 20.43 -22.01
C VAL A 110 5.08 19.22 -22.95
N TYR A 111 4.82 18.03 -22.42
CA TYR A 111 4.76 16.83 -23.25
C TYR A 111 3.46 16.79 -24.08
N LYS A 112 3.58 16.39 -25.34
CA LYS A 112 2.45 16.11 -26.23
C LYS A 112 2.33 14.60 -26.47
N CYS A 113 1.12 14.15 -26.77
CA CYS A 113 0.85 12.76 -27.15
C CYS A 113 0.29 12.75 -28.56
N ASP A 114 0.80 11.83 -29.38
CA ASP A 114 0.35 11.65 -30.77
C ASP A 114 -0.84 10.68 -30.88
N ASN A 115 -1.12 9.91 -29.81
CA ASN A 115 -2.17 8.88 -29.76
C ASN A 115 -3.30 9.26 -28.76
N ASN A 116 -3.75 10.52 -28.77
CA ASN A 116 -4.88 11.01 -27.97
C ASN A 116 -4.82 10.76 -26.44
N GLY A 117 -3.62 10.59 -25.88
CA GLY A 117 -3.47 10.34 -24.45
C GLY A 117 -3.76 8.89 -24.02
N GLN A 118 -3.89 7.95 -24.95
CA GLN A 118 -4.28 6.55 -24.68
C GLN A 118 -3.12 5.55 -24.84
N CYS A 119 -1.86 6.01 -24.80
CA CYS A 119 -0.71 5.11 -24.92
C CYS A 119 -0.63 4.13 -23.74
N VAL A 120 -0.49 2.84 -24.04
CA VAL A 120 -0.21 1.80 -23.05
C VAL A 120 1.24 1.94 -22.57
N ILE A 121 1.42 1.98 -21.24
CA ILE A 121 2.73 2.17 -20.58
C ILE A 121 3.18 0.86 -19.93
N GLU A 122 4.13 0.19 -20.57
CA GLU A 122 4.77 -1.06 -20.13
C GLU A 122 6.30 -0.96 -20.20
N LEU A 123 7.02 -2.00 -19.78
CA LEU A 123 8.49 -2.00 -19.73
C LEU A 123 9.13 -1.62 -21.08
N GLY A 124 8.64 -2.18 -22.18
CA GLY A 124 9.15 -1.91 -23.52
C GLY A 124 8.67 -0.59 -24.14
N THR A 125 7.49 -0.11 -23.75
CA THR A 125 6.79 1.01 -24.43
C THR A 125 6.74 2.30 -23.61
N ARG A 126 7.16 2.28 -22.35
CA ARG A 126 7.12 3.44 -21.44
C ARG A 126 7.82 4.69 -21.95
N ASN A 127 8.78 4.56 -22.86
CA ASN A 127 9.51 5.72 -23.40
C ASN A 127 8.85 6.28 -24.66
N ASN A 128 7.85 5.60 -25.23
CA ASN A 128 7.20 6.00 -26.48
C ASN A 128 6.35 7.26 -26.30
N CYS A 129 5.77 7.48 -25.12
CA CYS A 129 5.00 8.68 -24.84
C CYS A 129 5.24 9.21 -23.43
N GLN A 130 5.97 10.32 -23.35
CA GLN A 130 6.27 10.99 -22.08
C GLN A 130 5.02 11.59 -21.43
N LYS A 131 4.07 12.11 -22.23
CA LYS A 131 2.80 12.65 -21.72
C LYS A 131 1.99 11.57 -21.02
N CYS A 132 1.67 10.47 -21.69
CA CYS A 132 0.88 9.38 -21.11
C CYS A 132 1.57 8.74 -19.90
N ARG A 133 2.90 8.64 -19.92
CA ARG A 133 3.65 8.15 -18.75
C ARG A 133 3.50 9.08 -17.56
N LEU A 134 3.59 10.40 -17.76
CA LEU A 134 3.43 11.39 -16.70
C LEU A 134 1.99 11.41 -16.17
N ASP A 135 1.00 11.34 -17.06
CA ASP A 135 -0.41 11.29 -16.71
C ASP A 135 -0.71 10.04 -15.87
N LYS A 136 -0.18 8.87 -16.26
CA LYS A 136 -0.27 7.64 -15.47
C LYS A 136 0.41 7.77 -14.11
N CYS A 137 1.57 8.41 -14.01
CA CYS A 137 2.21 8.69 -12.71
C CYS A 137 1.27 9.47 -11.77
N ARG A 138 0.61 10.53 -12.27
CA ARG A 138 -0.36 11.32 -11.50
C ARG A 138 -1.57 10.49 -11.07
N GLN A 139 -2.11 9.66 -11.98
CA GLN A 139 -3.23 8.76 -11.70
C GLN A 139 -2.89 7.75 -10.59
N MET A 140 -1.66 7.24 -10.56
CA MET A 140 -1.18 6.32 -9.51
C MET A 140 -0.83 7.04 -8.19
N GLY A 141 -1.22 8.31 -8.02
CA GLY A 141 -1.07 9.05 -6.76
C GLY A 141 0.28 9.71 -6.55
N MET A 142 1.14 9.81 -7.58
CA MET A 142 2.36 10.62 -7.48
C MET A 142 1.97 12.11 -7.45
N GLN A 143 2.24 12.76 -6.32
CA GLN A 143 1.89 14.17 -6.10
C GLN A 143 3.13 15.07 -6.19
N GLU A 144 2.97 16.23 -6.84
CA GLU A 144 4.01 17.24 -6.99
C GLU A 144 4.46 17.81 -5.63
N SER A 145 3.53 17.93 -4.67
CA SER A 145 3.81 18.41 -3.30
C SER A 145 4.72 17.48 -2.49
N LYS A 146 4.68 16.17 -2.76
CA LYS A 146 5.53 15.16 -2.12
C LYS A 146 6.91 15.08 -2.77
N VAL A 147 7.09 15.69 -3.94
CA VAL A 147 8.38 15.87 -4.62
C VAL A 147 9.09 17.08 -4.02
N ARG A 148 9.56 16.98 -2.77
CA ARG A 148 10.41 18.05 -2.20
C ARG A 148 11.67 18.20 -3.06
N VAL A 149 11.88 19.39 -3.59
CA VAL A 149 13.09 19.76 -4.35
C VAL A 149 14.20 20.05 -3.35
N GLN A 150 14.88 19.02 -2.85
CA GLN A 150 16.21 19.24 -2.30
C GLN A 150 17.13 19.55 -3.47
N LYS A 151 17.28 20.86 -3.77
CA LYS A 151 18.43 21.37 -4.54
C LYS A 151 19.67 20.81 -3.85
N ARG A 152 20.32 19.86 -4.50
CA ARG A 152 21.64 19.29 -4.21
C ARG A 152 22.28 19.74 -2.89
N LYS A 153 21.95 19.06 -1.79
CA LYS A 153 22.89 18.69 -0.72
C LYS A 153 22.40 17.38 -0.11
N CYS A 154 22.95 16.26 -0.56
CA CYS A 154 22.97 15.04 0.25
C CYS A 154 24.31 15.06 1.00
N ASN A 155 24.36 15.85 2.06
CA ASN A 155 24.98 15.41 3.31
C ASN A 155 23.78 15.09 4.20
N MET A 156 23.47 13.82 4.39
CA MET A 156 22.44 13.42 5.35
C MET A 156 23.09 13.48 6.74
N GLU A 157 23.06 14.65 7.37
CA GLU A 157 23.21 14.72 8.82
C GLU A 157 21.98 14.06 9.45
N LEU A 158 22.22 12.87 10.00
CA LEU A 158 21.35 12.21 10.94
C LEU A 158 21.20 13.13 12.15
N GLN A 159 20.00 13.64 12.40
CA GLN A 159 19.70 14.31 13.67
C GLN A 159 19.74 13.26 14.78
N GLY A 160 20.89 13.16 15.43
CA GLY A 160 21.02 12.57 16.74
C GLY A 160 20.58 13.60 17.77
N GLU A 161 19.47 13.32 18.46
CA GLU A 161 19.20 13.97 19.74
C GLU A 161 20.24 13.47 20.76
N LYS A 162 21.26 14.29 21.05
CA LYS A 162 21.96 14.24 22.34
C LYS A 162 22.10 15.65 22.90
N LYS A 163 21.53 15.77 24.10
CA LYS A 163 21.37 16.96 24.94
C LYS A 163 22.66 17.76 25.11
N GLU A 164 22.48 19.07 25.11
CA GLU A 164 23.33 20.09 25.73
C GLU A 164 23.99 19.61 27.03
N LYS A 165 25.30 19.83 27.13
CA LYS A 165 25.94 20.65 28.18
C LYS A 165 27.23 21.25 27.62
N LYS A 166 27.24 22.58 27.51
CA LYS A 166 28.40 23.44 27.27
C LYS A 166 28.64 24.21 28.56
N GLU A 167 29.89 24.25 29.01
CA GLU A 167 30.57 25.21 29.90
C GLU A 167 31.85 24.50 30.38
N ASP A 168 33.05 25.06 30.37
CA ASP A 168 33.56 26.36 29.91
C ASP A 168 35.09 26.22 29.73
N SER A 169 35.66 27.25 29.11
CA SER A 169 37.04 27.54 28.76
C SER A 169 38.11 27.28 29.82
N ASP A 170 39.31 27.02 29.28
CA ASP A 170 40.60 27.62 29.67
C ASP A 170 40.97 27.68 31.16
N GLN A 171 41.86 26.77 31.57
CA GLN A 171 43.23 27.10 32.01
C GLN A 171 44.08 25.82 32.12
#